data_AF-A0A6J4YLH6-F1
#
_entry.id   AF-A0A6J4YLH6-F1
#
_cell.length_a   1.000
_cell.length_b   1.000
_cell.length_c   1.000
_cell.angle_alpha   90.00
_cell.angle_beta   90.00
_cell.angle_gamma   90.00
#
_symmetry.space_group_name_H-M   'P 1'
#
loop_
_entity.id
_entity.type
_entity.pdbx_description
1 polymer ?
#
loop_
_entity_poly.entity_id
_entity_poly.type
_entity_poly.pdbx_seq_one_letter_code
_entity_poly.pdbx_strand_id
1 'polypeptide(L)'
;MDDRNLQARLLLYLIDWLANRSRTSAHRQGLLDLDWRSPHEFFGYLVRVLEGDIPAESAPRGGDTDEERNWLRYVVALAADGDDGPKKAAGMLQSVVLTTGRENWLHYLALSRLQQIRQHNLAALEDAETRRQYQAQLDQFEQRLRESRRELAEHQRRLAPLQAQIGRESLAPERKRALLEKMLEADEDNGNILVELVFYCAMNAEWERALEFARRYLTLGGRENAGRLRIGLLTAEILAMTGRRSEVLAEMENYLSATRDAWYRLIAGALLDPQKQKSLEEQTGESPEYLLTGQVALALWAESAEDKNKAIEHYREALGSYMDDMIEYVFAVERIKNLRQK
;
A
#
# COMPACT_ATOMS: atom_id res chain seq x y z
N MET A 1 -12.67 -1.72 -12.99
CA MET A 1 -13.54 -2.68 -12.26
C MET A 1 -14.23 -1.90 -11.15
N ASP A 2 -15.52 -2.11 -10.86
CA ASP A 2 -16.20 -1.36 -9.77
C ASP A 2 -15.62 -1.76 -8.40
N ASP A 3 -15.06 -0.80 -7.66
CA ASP A 3 -14.47 -0.98 -6.33
C ASP A 3 -15.40 -1.71 -5.36
N ARG A 4 -16.71 -1.46 -5.47
CA ARG A 4 -17.73 -2.12 -4.64
C ARG A 4 -17.81 -3.63 -4.90
N ASN A 5 -17.47 -4.08 -6.10
CA ASN A 5 -17.52 -5.48 -6.47
C ASN A 5 -16.35 -6.27 -5.83
N LEU A 6 -15.14 -5.70 -5.76
CA LEU A 6 -13.97 -6.37 -5.20
C LEU A 6 -14.04 -6.46 -3.66
N GLN A 7 -14.50 -5.40 -3.00
CA GLN A 7 -14.74 -5.46 -1.55
C GLN A 7 -15.81 -6.51 -1.20
N ALA A 8 -16.90 -6.58 -1.96
CA ALA A 8 -17.93 -7.60 -1.77
C ALA A 8 -17.36 -9.02 -1.98
N ARG A 9 -16.50 -9.23 -2.98
CA ARG A 9 -15.82 -10.51 -3.20
C ARG A 9 -14.93 -10.92 -2.02
N LEU A 10 -14.17 -9.98 -1.44
CA LEU A 10 -13.39 -10.26 -0.23
C LEU A 10 -14.29 -10.70 0.93
N LEU A 11 -15.41 -10.00 1.16
CA LEU A 11 -16.36 -10.35 2.22
C LEU A 11 -16.99 -11.73 1.99
N LEU A 12 -17.38 -12.06 0.75
CA LEU A 12 -17.90 -13.38 0.40
C LEU A 12 -16.84 -14.48 0.61
N TYR A 13 -15.58 -14.21 0.24
CA TYR A 13 -14.48 -15.12 0.53
C TYR A 13 -14.28 -15.33 2.04
N LEU A 14 -14.36 -14.28 2.86
CA LEU A 14 -14.27 -14.40 4.32
C LEU A 14 -15.41 -15.22 4.91
N ILE A 15 -16.63 -15.13 4.37
CA ILE A 15 -17.76 -15.99 4.77
C ILE A 15 -17.44 -17.46 4.46
N ASP A 16 -16.92 -17.74 3.26
CA ASP A 16 -16.52 -19.10 2.89
C ASP A 16 -15.36 -19.61 3.74
N TRP A 17 -14.40 -18.75 4.10
CA TRP A 17 -13.32 -19.05 5.03
C TRP A 17 -13.85 -19.47 6.40
N LEU A 18 -14.72 -18.67 7.00
CA LEU A 18 -15.33 -18.96 8.29
C LEU A 18 -16.21 -20.22 8.25
N ALA A 19 -16.77 -20.57 7.09
CA ALA A 19 -17.53 -21.79 6.87
C ALA A 19 -16.67 -23.02 6.53
N ASN A 20 -15.33 -22.89 6.55
CA ASN A 20 -14.38 -23.93 6.15
C ASN A 20 -14.55 -24.43 4.69
N ARG A 21 -14.90 -23.50 3.79
CA ARG A 21 -15.14 -23.74 2.35
C ARG A 21 -14.28 -22.85 1.44
N SER A 22 -13.25 -22.18 1.99
CA SER A 22 -12.39 -21.24 1.25
C SER A 22 -11.74 -21.84 0.01
N ARG A 23 -11.28 -23.10 0.09
CA ARG A 23 -10.63 -23.81 -1.03
C ARG A 23 -11.54 -24.01 -2.24
N THR A 24 -12.86 -24.05 -2.03
CA THR A 24 -13.87 -24.17 -3.09
C THR A 24 -14.58 -22.86 -3.39
N SER A 25 -14.14 -21.75 -2.78
CA SER A 25 -14.76 -20.44 -2.97
C SER A 25 -14.56 -19.96 -4.42
N ALA A 26 -15.65 -19.58 -5.08
CA ALA A 26 -15.62 -19.02 -6.43
C ALA A 26 -14.86 -17.68 -6.50
N HIS A 27 -14.63 -17.03 -5.35
CA HIS A 27 -13.97 -15.73 -5.26
C HIS A 27 -12.45 -15.83 -5.06
N ARG A 28 -11.94 -17.01 -4.69
CA ARG A 28 -10.54 -17.21 -4.29
C ARG A 28 -9.57 -16.81 -5.40
N GLN A 29 -9.70 -17.40 -6.59
CA GLN A 29 -8.72 -17.21 -7.66
C GLN A 29 -8.68 -15.75 -8.13
N GLY A 30 -9.85 -15.13 -8.32
CA GLY A 30 -9.91 -13.73 -8.73
C GLY A 30 -9.35 -12.73 -7.72
N LEU A 31 -9.27 -13.09 -6.43
CA LEU A 31 -8.56 -12.28 -5.42
C LEU A 31 -7.05 -12.54 -5.47
N LEU A 32 -6.62 -13.79 -5.65
CA LEU A 32 -5.21 -14.14 -5.76
C LEU A 32 -4.55 -13.60 -7.04
N ASP A 33 -5.31 -13.44 -8.12
CA ASP A 33 -4.84 -12.88 -9.38
C ASP A 33 -4.64 -11.35 -9.31
N LEU A 34 -5.06 -10.69 -8.22
CA LEU A 34 -4.80 -9.27 -8.02
C LEU A 34 -3.30 -9.04 -7.76
N ASP A 35 -2.72 -8.14 -8.55
CA ASP A 35 -1.35 -7.67 -8.45
C ASP A 35 -1.29 -6.14 -8.51
N TRP A 36 -0.08 -5.58 -8.57
CA TRP A 36 0.21 -4.15 -8.49
C TRP A 36 -0.55 -3.28 -9.50
N ARG A 37 -1.07 -3.85 -10.58
CA ARG A 37 -1.89 -3.15 -11.58
C ARG A 37 -3.29 -2.84 -11.04
N SER A 38 -3.72 -3.56 -10.02
CA SER A 38 -5.00 -3.34 -9.34
C SER A 38 -4.83 -2.43 -8.12
N PRO A 39 -5.66 -1.40 -7.93
CA PRO A 39 -5.69 -0.64 -6.68
C PRO A 39 -6.14 -1.49 -5.47
N HIS A 40 -6.66 -2.70 -5.70
CA HIS A 40 -7.13 -3.63 -4.68
C HIS A 40 -6.18 -4.82 -4.45
N GLU A 41 -4.92 -4.75 -4.91
CA GLU A 41 -3.90 -5.79 -4.71
C GLU A 41 -3.78 -6.30 -3.26
N PHE A 42 -4.05 -5.42 -2.30
CA PHE A 42 -4.02 -5.74 -0.88
C PHE A 42 -5.00 -6.85 -0.51
N PHE A 43 -6.14 -6.97 -1.19
CA PHE A 43 -7.11 -8.03 -0.93
C PHE A 43 -6.55 -9.41 -1.29
N GLY A 44 -5.78 -9.52 -2.38
CA GLY A 44 -5.07 -10.75 -2.70
C GLY A 44 -4.00 -11.09 -1.66
N TYR A 45 -3.33 -10.07 -1.11
CA TYR A 45 -2.39 -10.26 -0.01
C TYR A 45 -3.07 -10.80 1.26
N LEU A 46 -4.25 -10.28 1.64
CA LEU A 46 -5.03 -10.79 2.76
C LEU A 46 -5.40 -12.27 2.59
N VAL A 47 -5.77 -12.69 1.37
CA VAL A 47 -6.06 -14.10 1.07
C VAL A 47 -4.82 -14.97 1.30
N ARG A 48 -3.65 -14.56 0.80
CA ARG A 48 -2.38 -15.30 1.01
C ARG A 48 -2.00 -15.42 2.48
N VAL A 49 -2.28 -14.39 3.30
CA VAL A 49 -2.08 -14.46 4.77
C VAL A 49 -3.03 -15.48 5.40
N LEU A 50 -4.32 -15.46 5.04
CA LEU A 50 -5.30 -16.43 5.55
C LEU A 50 -4.91 -17.87 5.20
N GLU A 51 -4.45 -18.09 3.97
CA GLU A 51 -4.09 -19.43 3.49
C GLU A 51 -2.74 -19.95 4.00
N GLY A 52 -1.99 -19.13 4.72
CA GLY A 52 -0.70 -19.49 5.31
C GLY A 52 0.47 -19.43 4.33
N ASP A 53 0.27 -18.89 3.11
CA ASP A 53 1.36 -18.60 2.17
C ASP A 53 2.29 -17.51 2.73
N ILE A 54 1.78 -16.69 3.64
CA ILE A 54 2.51 -15.64 4.34
C ILE A 54 2.47 -15.92 5.84
N PRO A 55 3.63 -16.01 6.52
CA PRO A 55 3.68 -16.25 7.95
C PRO A 55 2.93 -15.19 8.76
N ALA A 56 2.16 -15.65 9.75
CA ALA A 56 1.37 -14.81 10.64
C ALA A 56 2.20 -13.76 11.40
N GLU A 57 3.46 -14.08 11.71
CA GLU A 57 4.37 -13.22 12.47
C GLU A 57 4.87 -12.03 11.64
N SER A 58 5.03 -12.21 10.33
CA SER A 58 5.52 -11.17 9.42
C SER A 58 4.38 -10.38 8.76
N ALA A 59 3.20 -10.98 8.63
CA ALA A 59 2.05 -10.38 7.95
C ALA A 59 1.70 -8.96 8.41
N PRO A 60 1.67 -8.60 9.72
CA PRO A 60 1.33 -7.24 10.15
C PRO A 60 2.26 -6.14 9.64
N ARG A 61 3.50 -6.49 9.24
CA ARG A 61 4.46 -5.55 8.64
C ARG A 61 4.18 -5.29 7.16
N GLY A 62 3.25 -6.02 6.54
CA GLY A 62 2.94 -5.91 5.12
C GLY A 62 2.02 -4.76 4.73
N GLY A 63 1.54 -3.95 5.68
CA GLY A 63 0.58 -2.87 5.43
C GLY A 63 1.23 -1.49 5.45
N ASP A 64 0.97 -0.70 4.41
CA ASP A 64 1.50 0.65 4.21
C ASP A 64 0.69 1.71 4.97
N THR A 65 -0.57 1.41 5.29
CA THR A 65 -1.45 2.29 6.09
C THR A 65 -1.92 1.62 7.36
N ASP A 66 -2.39 2.41 8.32
CA ASP A 66 -3.01 1.86 9.53
C ASP A 66 -4.23 0.99 9.24
N GLU A 67 -5.00 1.34 8.20
CA GLU A 67 -6.12 0.52 7.75
C GLU A 67 -5.66 -0.87 7.26
N GLU A 68 -4.66 -0.92 6.38
CA GLU A 68 -4.08 -2.18 5.92
C GLU A 68 -3.51 -2.99 7.09
N ARG A 69 -2.76 -2.35 7.99
CA ARG A 69 -2.21 -3.01 9.20
C ARG A 69 -3.32 -3.57 10.09
N ASN A 70 -4.46 -2.88 10.21
CA ASN A 70 -5.60 -3.38 10.97
C ASN A 70 -6.29 -4.57 10.29
N TRP A 71 -6.44 -4.54 8.96
CA TRP A 71 -6.93 -5.70 8.21
C TRP A 71 -6.02 -6.92 8.38
N LEU A 72 -4.71 -6.71 8.35
CA LEU A 72 -3.72 -7.77 8.58
C LEU A 72 -3.82 -8.37 9.98
N ARG A 73 -3.94 -7.53 11.02
CA ARG A 73 -4.19 -7.99 12.40
C ARG A 73 -5.48 -8.80 12.49
N TYR A 74 -6.53 -8.39 11.79
CA TYR A 74 -7.80 -9.10 11.78
C TYR A 74 -7.68 -10.48 11.11
N VAL A 75 -7.08 -10.58 9.92
CA VAL A 75 -6.94 -11.89 9.24
C VAL A 75 -6.00 -12.83 9.97
N VAL A 76 -4.92 -12.32 10.57
CA VAL A 76 -4.04 -13.12 11.43
C VAL A 76 -4.79 -13.64 12.66
N ALA A 77 -5.67 -12.81 13.26
CA ALA A 77 -6.51 -13.25 14.36
C ALA A 77 -7.55 -14.31 13.94
N LEU A 78 -8.02 -14.29 12.68
CA LEU A 78 -8.89 -15.33 12.14
C LEU A 78 -8.17 -16.65 11.89
N ALA A 79 -6.92 -16.59 11.45
CA ALA A 79 -6.07 -17.76 11.18
C ALA A 79 -5.36 -18.31 12.43
N ALA A 80 -5.51 -17.64 13.58
CA ALA A 80 -4.88 -18.07 14.83
C ALA A 80 -5.44 -19.42 15.29
N ASP A 81 -4.55 -20.42 15.40
CA ASP A 81 -4.85 -21.79 15.81
C ASP A 81 -3.99 -22.21 17.03
N GLY A 82 -4.33 -23.33 17.67
CA GLY A 82 -3.63 -23.91 18.83
C GLY A 82 -4.01 -23.31 20.20
N ASP A 83 -3.40 -23.82 21.27
CA ASP A 83 -3.79 -23.55 22.68
C ASP A 83 -3.74 -22.06 23.08
N ASP A 84 -2.76 -21.31 22.57
CA ASP A 84 -2.63 -19.86 22.79
C ASP A 84 -3.39 -19.01 21.73
N GLY A 85 -3.93 -19.64 20.69
CA GLY A 85 -4.60 -19.01 19.56
C GLY A 85 -5.70 -18.04 19.99
N PRO A 86 -6.66 -18.45 20.85
CA PRO A 86 -7.76 -17.58 21.29
C PRO A 86 -7.29 -16.32 22.04
N LYS A 87 -6.22 -16.42 22.84
CA LYS A 87 -5.67 -15.28 23.60
C LYS A 87 -4.95 -14.30 22.69
N LYS A 88 -4.13 -14.80 21.76
CA LYS A 88 -3.45 -13.98 20.74
C LYS A 88 -4.46 -13.29 19.83
N ALA A 89 -5.46 -14.04 19.34
CA ALA A 89 -6.55 -13.50 18.53
C ALA A 89 -7.32 -12.39 19.27
N ALA A 90 -7.68 -12.60 20.54
CA ALA A 90 -8.36 -11.58 21.32
C ALA A 90 -7.55 -10.28 21.44
N GLY A 91 -6.24 -10.37 21.70
CA GLY A 91 -5.37 -9.18 21.78
C GLY A 91 -5.28 -8.41 20.46
N MET A 92 -5.14 -9.12 19.34
CA MET A 92 -5.13 -8.51 18.00
C MET A 92 -6.47 -7.83 17.67
N LEU A 93 -7.59 -8.52 17.94
CA LEU A 93 -8.93 -7.97 17.69
C LEU A 93 -9.23 -6.77 18.59
N GLN A 94 -8.79 -6.77 19.86
CA GLN A 94 -8.87 -5.60 20.72
C GLN A 94 -8.14 -4.40 20.13
N SER A 95 -6.92 -4.59 19.63
CA SER A 95 -6.16 -3.54 18.95
C SER A 95 -6.92 -2.98 17.76
N VAL A 96 -7.45 -3.85 16.88
CA VAL A 96 -8.26 -3.43 15.72
C VAL A 96 -9.49 -2.64 16.15
N VAL A 97 -10.23 -3.11 17.17
CA VAL A 97 -11.45 -2.45 17.66
C VAL A 97 -11.16 -1.05 18.21
N LEU A 98 -10.01 -0.86 18.86
CA LEU A 98 -9.55 0.43 19.35
C LEU A 98 -9.18 1.36 18.20
N THR A 99 -8.34 0.90 17.26
CA THR A 99 -7.77 1.76 16.19
C THR A 99 -8.72 2.02 15.01
N THR A 100 -9.81 1.26 14.86
CA THR A 100 -10.78 1.44 13.77
C THR A 100 -12.01 2.22 14.23
N GLY A 101 -12.49 3.18 13.44
CA GLY A 101 -13.71 3.97 13.71
C GLY A 101 -15.02 3.20 13.50
N ARG A 102 -16.15 3.73 14.00
CA ARG A 102 -17.48 3.10 13.86
C ARG A 102 -18.01 3.05 12.43
N GLU A 103 -17.51 3.92 11.55
CA GLU A 103 -17.91 3.94 10.14
C GLU A 103 -17.21 2.83 9.31
N ASN A 104 -16.24 2.10 9.88
CA ASN A 104 -15.47 1.09 9.17
C ASN A 104 -16.03 -0.32 9.42
N TRP A 105 -16.34 -1.08 8.36
CA TRP A 105 -16.83 -2.46 8.46
C TRP A 105 -15.91 -3.38 9.28
N LEU A 106 -14.59 -3.18 9.18
CA LEU A 106 -13.59 -3.94 9.92
C LEU A 106 -13.80 -3.82 11.44
N HIS A 107 -14.27 -2.67 11.92
CA HIS A 107 -14.60 -2.48 13.32
C HIS A 107 -15.65 -3.47 13.79
N TYR A 108 -16.74 -3.60 13.03
CA TYR A 108 -17.84 -4.51 13.38
C TYR A 108 -17.45 -5.97 13.24
N LEU A 109 -16.67 -6.32 12.21
CA LEU A 109 -16.14 -7.68 12.03
C LEU A 109 -15.25 -8.08 13.20
N ALA A 110 -14.32 -7.21 13.60
CA ALA A 110 -13.43 -7.46 14.73
C ALA A 110 -14.19 -7.51 16.06
N LEU A 111 -15.15 -6.60 16.27
CA LEU A 111 -15.96 -6.56 17.48
C LEU A 111 -16.82 -7.83 17.63
N SER A 112 -17.48 -8.26 16.56
CA SER A 112 -18.29 -9.48 16.56
C SER A 112 -17.45 -10.71 16.91
N ARG A 113 -16.27 -10.85 16.28
CA ARG A 113 -15.37 -11.97 16.57
C ARG A 113 -14.82 -11.91 18.00
N LEU A 114 -14.47 -10.73 18.48
CA LEU A 114 -14.01 -10.51 19.85
C LEU A 114 -15.10 -10.86 20.87
N GLN A 115 -16.36 -10.51 20.60
CA GLN A 115 -17.50 -10.88 21.45
C GLN A 115 -17.70 -12.40 21.50
N GLN A 116 -17.60 -13.11 20.37
CA GLN A 116 -17.66 -14.58 20.35
C GLN A 116 -16.58 -15.21 21.25
N ILE A 117 -15.33 -14.75 21.14
CA ILE A 117 -14.23 -15.23 21.98
C ILE A 117 -14.51 -14.93 23.45
N ARG A 118 -15.01 -13.73 23.77
CA ARG A 118 -15.33 -13.35 25.15
C ARG A 118 -16.44 -14.19 25.76
N GLN A 119 -17.50 -14.47 24.99
CA GLN A 119 -18.60 -15.31 25.44
C GLN A 119 -18.14 -16.75 25.72
N HIS A 120 -17.35 -17.32 24.81
CA HIS A 120 -16.75 -18.63 24.99
C HIS A 120 -15.88 -18.69 26.26
N ASN A 121 -15.00 -17.70 26.44
CA ASN A 121 -14.14 -17.64 27.61
C ASN A 121 -14.94 -17.49 28.91
N LEU A 122 -15.95 -16.62 28.94
CA LEU A 122 -16.79 -16.42 30.13
C LEU A 122 -17.56 -17.69 30.52
N ALA A 123 -18.04 -18.46 29.53
CA ALA A 123 -18.74 -19.73 29.76
C ALA A 123 -17.81 -20.83 30.31
N ALA A 124 -16.52 -20.78 29.98
CA ALA A 124 -15.51 -21.72 30.46
C ALA A 124 -14.99 -21.41 31.88
N LEU A 125 -15.28 -20.23 32.44
CA LEU A 125 -14.84 -19.84 33.78
C LEU A 125 -15.79 -20.40 34.86
N GLU A 126 -15.29 -21.30 35.70
CA GLU A 126 -16.04 -21.88 36.82
C GLU A 126 -15.92 -21.06 38.12
N ASP A 127 -14.74 -20.46 38.36
CA ASP A 127 -14.43 -19.74 39.59
C ASP A 127 -14.97 -18.28 39.61
N ALA A 128 -15.52 -17.89 40.76
CA ALA A 128 -16.13 -16.58 40.96
C ALA A 128 -15.11 -15.43 41.02
N GLU A 129 -13.90 -15.68 41.54
CA GLU A 129 -12.84 -14.67 41.60
C GLU A 129 -12.28 -14.39 40.20
N THR A 130 -11.99 -15.44 39.45
CA THR A 130 -11.51 -15.37 38.06
C THR A 130 -12.54 -14.69 37.16
N ARG A 131 -13.84 -14.95 37.38
CA ARG A 131 -14.93 -14.26 36.67
C ARG A 131 -14.96 -12.75 36.97
N ARG A 132 -14.74 -12.34 38.23
CA ARG A 132 -14.65 -10.92 38.61
C ARG A 132 -13.44 -10.23 37.97
N GLN A 133 -12.28 -10.88 37.96
CA GLN A 133 -11.07 -10.35 37.32
C GLN A 133 -11.28 -10.17 35.81
N TYR A 134 -11.92 -11.16 35.17
CA TYR A 134 -12.25 -11.07 33.75
C TYR A 134 -13.22 -9.93 33.44
N GLN A 135 -14.26 -9.74 34.27
CA GLN A 135 -15.19 -8.62 34.12
C GLN A 135 -14.48 -7.25 34.25
N ALA A 136 -13.57 -7.11 35.21
CA ALA A 136 -12.79 -5.87 35.36
C ALA A 136 -11.93 -5.56 34.13
N GLN A 137 -11.37 -6.57 33.45
CA GLN A 137 -10.66 -6.39 32.18
C GLN A 137 -11.59 -5.91 31.06
N LEU A 138 -12.83 -6.40 31.02
CA LEU A 138 -13.83 -5.94 30.05
C LEU A 138 -14.19 -4.48 30.28
N ASP A 139 -14.43 -4.09 31.54
CA ASP A 139 -14.75 -2.71 31.91
C ASP A 139 -13.59 -1.76 31.57
N GLN A 140 -12.34 -2.17 31.84
CA GLN A 140 -11.15 -1.41 31.45
C GLN A 140 -11.06 -1.25 29.93
N PHE A 141 -11.34 -2.30 29.17
CA PHE A 141 -11.37 -2.23 27.72
C PHE A 141 -12.45 -1.26 27.22
N GLU A 142 -13.64 -1.24 27.83
CA GLU A 142 -14.70 -0.30 27.47
C GLU A 142 -14.30 1.16 27.73
N GLN A 143 -13.58 1.44 28.82
CA GLN A 143 -13.04 2.77 29.10
C GLN A 143 -12.05 3.20 28.02
N ARG A 144 -11.06 2.34 27.70
CA ARG A 144 -10.09 2.59 26.62
C ARG A 144 -10.76 2.80 25.28
N LEU A 145 -11.82 2.05 24.98
CA LEU A 145 -12.59 2.22 23.76
C LEU A 145 -13.25 3.60 23.69
N ARG A 146 -13.77 4.13 24.79
CA ARG A 146 -14.36 5.49 24.81
C ARG A 146 -13.30 6.56 24.58
N GLU A 147 -12.11 6.42 25.15
CA GLU A 147 -10.98 7.34 24.96
C GLU A 147 -10.51 7.32 23.51
N SER A 148 -10.21 6.13 22.98
CA SER A 148 -9.77 5.95 21.59
C SER A 148 -10.79 6.48 20.57
N ARG A 149 -12.09 6.39 20.86
CA ARG A 149 -13.14 6.99 20.01
C ARG A 149 -13.05 8.52 19.93
N ARG A 150 -12.64 9.18 21.01
CA ARG A 150 -12.43 10.64 21.01
C ARG A 150 -11.21 10.99 20.17
N GLU A 151 -10.10 10.27 20.38
CA GLU A 151 -8.86 10.47 19.62
C GLU A 151 -9.07 10.28 18.11
N LEU A 152 -9.77 9.20 17.71
CA LEU A 152 -10.10 8.94 16.31
C LEU A 152 -11.01 10.03 15.72
N ALA A 153 -11.99 10.53 16.49
CA ALA A 153 -12.84 11.62 16.03
C ALA A 153 -12.06 12.93 15.86
N GLU A 154 -11.11 13.23 16.75
CA GLU A 154 -10.22 14.39 16.63
C GLU A 154 -9.26 14.26 15.46
N HIS A 155 -8.68 13.08 15.25
CA HIS A 155 -7.86 12.77 14.10
C HIS A 155 -8.65 12.94 12.78
N GLN A 156 -9.85 12.37 12.68
CA GLN A 156 -10.72 12.54 11.50
C GLN A 156 -11.10 14.00 11.26
N ARG A 157 -11.35 14.78 12.31
CA ARG A 157 -11.65 16.22 12.19
C ARG A 157 -10.47 17.02 11.63
N ARG A 158 -9.23 16.61 11.94
CA ARG A 158 -8.02 17.22 11.38
C ARG A 158 -7.82 16.85 9.91
N LEU A 159 -8.03 15.58 9.55
CA LEU A 159 -7.76 15.08 8.20
C LEU A 159 -8.87 15.38 7.18
N ALA A 160 -10.14 15.31 7.57
CA ALA A 160 -11.27 15.41 6.63
C ALA A 160 -11.25 16.69 5.77
N PRO A 161 -10.92 17.89 6.30
CA PRO A 161 -10.81 19.10 5.47
C PRO A 161 -9.65 19.06 4.46
N LEU A 162 -8.56 18.36 4.77
CA LEU A 162 -7.42 18.18 3.86
C LEU A 162 -7.78 17.20 2.75
N GLN A 163 -8.36 16.05 3.11
CA GLN A 163 -8.86 15.05 2.16
C GLN A 163 -9.90 15.65 1.20
N ALA A 164 -10.86 16.42 1.72
CA ALA A 164 -11.88 17.08 0.93
C ALA A 164 -11.31 18.17 -0.01
N GLN A 165 -10.15 18.74 0.32
CA GLN A 165 -9.45 19.63 -0.61
C GLN A 165 -8.77 18.82 -1.70
N ILE A 166 -8.00 17.79 -1.36
CA ILE A 166 -7.28 16.95 -2.33
C ILE A 166 -8.24 16.32 -3.36
N GLY A 167 -9.41 15.87 -2.91
CA GLY A 167 -10.43 15.26 -3.77
C GLY A 167 -11.15 16.21 -4.73
N ARG A 168 -10.83 17.52 -4.74
CA ARG A 168 -11.35 18.45 -5.74
C ARG A 168 -10.60 18.27 -7.05
N GLU A 169 -11.36 18.12 -8.15
CA GLU A 169 -10.79 18.05 -9.49
C GLU A 169 -9.93 19.29 -9.80
N SER A 170 -8.81 19.07 -10.49
CA SER A 170 -7.91 20.11 -11.03
C SER A 170 -7.07 20.91 -10.03
N LEU A 171 -6.60 20.29 -8.92
CA LEU A 171 -5.57 20.89 -8.07
C LEU A 171 -4.17 20.81 -8.70
N ALA A 172 -3.47 21.95 -8.72
CA ALA A 172 -2.07 22.02 -9.14
C ALA A 172 -1.16 21.10 -8.29
N PRO A 173 -0.15 20.44 -8.88
CA PRO A 173 0.76 19.52 -8.18
C PRO A 173 1.36 20.11 -6.90
N GLU A 174 1.79 21.37 -6.91
CA GLU A 174 2.40 22.06 -5.77
C GLU A 174 1.43 22.15 -4.60
N ARG A 175 0.16 22.40 -4.91
CA ARG A 175 -0.88 22.54 -3.89
C ARG A 175 -1.29 21.18 -3.34
N LYS A 176 -1.34 20.14 -4.17
CA LYS A 176 -1.55 18.76 -3.70
C LYS A 176 -0.44 18.33 -2.75
N ARG A 177 0.82 18.56 -3.13
CA ARG A 177 1.99 18.28 -2.27
C ARG A 177 1.88 18.97 -0.91
N ALA A 178 1.61 20.27 -0.88
CA ALA A 178 1.50 21.02 0.39
C ALA A 178 0.36 20.52 1.29
N LEU A 179 -0.70 19.92 0.72
CA LEU A 179 -1.77 19.28 1.49
C LEU A 179 -1.33 17.90 2.00
N LEU A 180 -0.65 17.12 1.18
CA LEU A 180 -0.10 15.80 1.55
C LEU A 180 0.94 15.91 2.67
N GLU A 181 1.82 16.92 2.64
CA GLU A 181 2.78 17.18 3.72
C GLU A 181 2.08 17.42 5.06
N LYS A 182 1.00 18.21 5.06
CA LYS A 182 0.17 18.44 6.26
C LYS A 182 -0.59 17.20 6.73
N MET A 183 -0.98 16.32 5.80
CA MET A 183 -1.59 15.05 6.17
C MET A 183 -0.54 14.12 6.79
N LEU A 184 0.69 14.11 6.27
CA LEU A 184 1.80 13.33 6.82
C LEU A 184 2.18 13.78 8.23
N GLU A 185 2.07 15.06 8.57
CA GLU A 185 2.25 15.55 9.97
C GLU A 185 1.24 14.94 10.95
N ALA A 186 0.05 14.56 10.48
CA ALA A 186 -0.98 13.95 11.29
C ALA A 186 -0.96 12.40 11.24
N ASP A 187 -0.37 11.83 10.19
CA ASP A 187 -0.26 10.39 9.93
C ASP A 187 1.13 10.06 9.36
N GLU A 188 2.12 10.07 10.26
CA GLU A 188 3.56 10.04 9.94
C GLU A 188 3.99 8.78 9.18
N ASP A 189 3.31 7.66 9.40
CA ASP A 189 3.67 6.36 8.83
C ASP A 189 2.71 5.92 7.71
N ASN A 190 2.05 6.90 7.06
CA ASN A 190 1.20 6.64 5.92
C ASN A 190 2.05 6.45 4.65
N GLY A 191 2.28 5.18 4.29
CA GLY A 191 3.08 4.81 3.13
C GLY A 191 2.53 5.38 1.82
N ASN A 192 1.20 5.45 1.65
CA ASN A 192 0.58 5.98 0.43
C ASN A 192 0.90 7.47 0.25
N ILE A 193 0.83 8.25 1.34
CA ILE A 193 1.20 9.68 1.31
C ILE A 193 2.68 9.85 0.95
N LEU A 194 3.55 9.03 1.54
CA LEU A 194 4.99 9.09 1.24
C LEU A 194 5.26 8.79 -0.24
N VAL A 195 4.64 7.74 -0.80
CA VAL A 195 4.75 7.39 -2.23
C VAL A 195 4.36 8.57 -3.11
N GLU A 196 3.20 9.18 -2.87
CA GLU A 196 2.75 10.35 -3.65
C GLU A 196 3.72 11.53 -3.53
N LEU A 197 4.22 11.82 -2.32
CA LEU A 197 5.16 12.92 -2.08
C LEU A 197 6.48 12.74 -2.84
N VAL A 198 6.98 11.51 -3.00
CA VAL A 198 8.17 11.25 -3.84
C VAL A 198 7.93 11.73 -5.26
N PHE A 199 6.80 11.35 -5.87
CA PHE A 199 6.46 11.76 -7.22
C PHE A 199 6.27 13.27 -7.33
N TYR A 200 5.49 13.90 -6.45
CA TYR A 200 5.27 15.35 -6.52
C TYR A 200 6.56 16.17 -6.33
N CYS A 201 7.48 15.72 -5.48
CA CYS A 201 8.81 16.33 -5.39
C CYS A 201 9.63 16.13 -6.68
N ALA A 202 9.63 14.92 -7.23
CA ALA A 202 10.36 14.59 -8.46
C ALA A 202 9.82 15.35 -9.69
N MET A 203 8.51 15.59 -9.79
CA MET A 203 7.89 16.42 -10.86
C MET A 203 8.57 17.78 -10.95
N ASN A 204 8.83 18.41 -9.80
CA ASN A 204 9.43 19.73 -9.66
C ASN A 204 10.97 19.73 -9.56
N ALA A 205 11.62 18.60 -9.85
CA ALA A 205 13.06 18.42 -9.75
C ALA A 205 13.62 18.69 -8.34
N GLU A 206 12.80 18.54 -7.29
CA GLU A 206 13.24 18.58 -5.89
C GLU A 206 13.81 17.22 -5.48
N TRP A 207 14.88 16.80 -6.16
CA TRP A 207 15.43 15.45 -6.12
C TRP A 207 15.82 14.97 -4.72
N GLU A 208 16.52 15.81 -3.94
CA GLU A 208 16.95 15.43 -2.58
C GLU A 208 15.76 15.21 -1.65
N ARG A 209 14.70 16.03 -1.80
CA ARG A 209 13.47 15.90 -1.01
C ARG A 209 12.68 14.65 -1.41
N ALA A 210 12.65 14.33 -2.72
CA ALA A 210 12.08 13.08 -3.20
C ALA A 210 12.83 11.86 -2.65
N LEU A 211 14.17 11.89 -2.60
CA LEU A 211 14.99 10.83 -2.00
C LEU A 211 14.75 10.68 -0.49
N GLU A 212 14.54 11.78 0.23
CA GLU A 212 14.20 11.73 1.66
C GLU A 212 12.90 10.95 1.91
N PHE A 213 11.83 11.30 1.20
CA PHE A 213 10.56 10.59 1.30
C PHE A 213 10.66 9.14 0.84
N ALA A 214 11.41 8.87 -0.24
CA ALA A 214 11.60 7.52 -0.75
C ALA A 214 12.30 6.63 0.27
N ARG A 215 13.37 7.12 0.90
CA ARG A 215 14.08 6.41 1.98
C ARG A 215 13.15 6.14 3.15
N ARG A 216 12.39 7.14 3.61
CA ARG A 216 11.43 6.98 4.70
C ARG A 216 10.42 5.87 4.38
N TYR A 217 9.81 5.89 3.20
CA TYR A 217 8.87 4.85 2.76
C TYR A 217 9.50 3.46 2.71
N LEU A 218 10.66 3.33 2.08
CA LEU A 218 11.33 2.05 1.91
C LEU A 218 11.74 1.45 3.27
N THR A 219 12.06 2.28 4.28
CA THR A 219 12.39 1.84 5.65
C THR A 219 11.20 1.35 6.48
N LEU A 220 9.95 1.67 6.13
CA LEU A 220 8.77 1.19 6.88
C LEU A 220 8.65 -0.35 6.89
N GLY A 221 9.35 -1.04 5.99
CA GLY A 221 9.12 -2.47 5.72
C GLY A 221 7.74 -2.69 5.08
N GLY A 222 7.55 -3.81 4.39
CA GLY A 222 6.29 -4.01 3.66
C GLY A 222 6.30 -5.19 2.72
N ARG A 223 5.11 -5.51 2.21
CA ARG A 223 4.92 -6.48 1.12
C ARG A 223 5.40 -5.85 -0.19
N GLU A 224 5.83 -6.68 -1.15
CA GLU A 224 6.00 -6.20 -2.53
C GLU A 224 4.64 -5.72 -3.05
N ASN A 225 4.54 -4.43 -3.32
CA ASN A 225 3.32 -3.74 -3.69
C ASN A 225 3.61 -2.69 -4.75
N ALA A 226 2.56 -2.11 -5.32
CA ALA A 226 2.74 -1.12 -6.36
C ALA A 226 3.62 0.07 -5.90
N GLY A 227 3.49 0.50 -4.65
CA GLY A 227 4.30 1.58 -4.06
C GLY A 227 5.79 1.24 -3.96
N ARG A 228 6.16 0.04 -3.50
CA ARG A 228 7.55 -0.40 -3.37
C ARG A 228 8.19 -0.64 -4.73
N LEU A 229 7.44 -1.23 -5.66
CA LEU A 229 7.91 -1.45 -7.03
C LEU A 229 8.28 -0.11 -7.68
N ARG A 230 7.37 0.87 -7.65
CA ARG A 230 7.62 2.18 -8.25
C ARG A 230 8.68 3.00 -7.52
N ILE A 231 8.64 3.07 -6.19
CA ILE A 231 9.56 3.92 -5.42
C ILE A 231 10.97 3.34 -5.41
N GLY A 232 11.12 2.02 -5.35
CA GLY A 232 12.43 1.38 -5.45
C GLY A 232 13.12 1.70 -6.78
N LEU A 233 12.39 1.59 -7.90
CA LEU A 233 12.91 1.96 -9.22
C LEU A 233 13.22 3.46 -9.31
N LEU A 234 12.24 4.30 -8.96
CA LEU A 234 12.35 5.76 -9.02
C LEU A 234 13.51 6.31 -8.17
N THR A 235 13.83 5.67 -7.04
CA THR A 235 14.99 6.04 -6.21
C THR A 235 16.29 5.98 -7.00
N ALA A 236 16.51 4.89 -7.74
CA ALA A 236 17.70 4.74 -8.57
C ALA A 236 17.71 5.71 -9.76
N GLU A 237 16.56 6.02 -10.33
CA GLU A 237 16.43 7.01 -11.40
C GLU A 237 16.70 8.45 -10.90
N ILE A 238 16.23 8.81 -9.70
CA ILE A 238 16.54 10.11 -9.09
C ILE A 238 18.05 10.23 -8.77
N LEU A 239 18.68 9.14 -8.32
CA LEU A 239 20.14 9.09 -8.14
C LEU A 239 20.88 9.32 -9.47
N ALA A 240 20.37 8.79 -10.58
CA ALA A 240 20.91 9.05 -11.91
C ALA A 240 20.75 10.52 -12.30
N MET A 241 19.55 11.11 -12.09
CA MET A 241 19.27 12.53 -12.32
C MET A 241 20.17 13.49 -11.55
N THR A 242 20.67 13.07 -10.38
CA THR A 242 21.58 13.86 -9.53
C THR A 242 23.06 13.56 -9.80
N GLY A 243 23.37 12.71 -10.79
CA GLY A 243 24.74 12.37 -11.17
C GLY A 243 25.46 11.40 -10.23
N ARG A 244 24.76 10.77 -9.27
CA ARG A 244 25.33 9.90 -8.21
C ARG A 244 25.56 8.47 -8.70
N ARG A 245 26.34 8.30 -9.77
CA ARG A 245 26.48 7.03 -10.53
C ARG A 245 26.87 5.81 -9.69
N SER A 246 27.73 5.95 -8.69
CA SER A 246 28.14 4.83 -7.83
C SER A 246 26.98 4.31 -6.97
N GLU A 247 26.06 5.20 -6.57
CA GLU A 247 24.89 4.82 -5.79
C GLU A 247 23.79 4.22 -6.66
N VAL A 248 23.67 4.65 -7.92
CA VAL A 248 22.71 4.08 -8.88
C VAL A 248 22.90 2.57 -9.04
N LEU A 249 24.14 2.11 -9.23
CA LEU A 249 24.41 0.68 -9.42
C LEU A 249 24.06 -0.12 -8.17
N ALA A 250 24.49 0.34 -7.00
CA ALA A 250 24.19 -0.32 -5.73
C ALA A 250 22.68 -0.37 -5.46
N GLU A 251 21.96 0.73 -5.74
CA GLU A 251 20.51 0.80 -5.55
C GLU A 251 19.77 -0.13 -6.53
N MET A 252 20.18 -0.17 -7.81
CA MET A 252 19.60 -1.08 -8.80
C MET A 252 19.87 -2.55 -8.46
N GLU A 253 21.06 -2.89 -7.97
CA GLU A 253 21.39 -4.25 -7.50
C GLU A 253 20.51 -4.65 -6.31
N ASN A 254 20.38 -3.76 -5.32
CA ASN A 254 19.49 -3.97 -4.17
C ASN A 254 18.04 -4.17 -4.63
N TYR A 255 17.55 -3.30 -5.53
CA TYR A 255 16.21 -3.38 -6.10
C TYR A 255 15.97 -4.71 -6.83
N LEU A 256 16.89 -5.12 -7.70
CA LEU A 256 16.83 -6.40 -8.42
C LEU A 256 16.94 -7.60 -7.47
N SER A 257 17.62 -7.49 -6.33
CA SER A 257 17.70 -8.57 -5.35
C SER A 257 16.40 -8.72 -4.54
N ALA A 258 15.73 -7.60 -4.27
CA ALA A 258 14.54 -7.54 -3.43
C ALA A 258 13.23 -7.76 -4.20
N THR A 259 13.21 -7.46 -5.51
CA THR A 259 12.00 -7.48 -6.34
C THR A 259 11.78 -8.84 -7.00
N ARG A 260 10.58 -9.39 -6.87
CA ARG A 260 10.13 -10.64 -7.48
C ARG A 260 9.35 -10.40 -8.77
N ASP A 261 8.59 -9.32 -8.86
CA ASP A 261 7.81 -8.97 -10.05
C ASP A 261 8.67 -8.95 -11.33
N ALA A 262 8.25 -9.72 -12.32
CA ALA A 262 9.04 -9.92 -13.53
C ALA A 262 9.12 -8.66 -14.41
N TRP A 263 8.05 -7.87 -14.44
CA TRP A 263 7.97 -6.67 -15.26
C TRP A 263 8.91 -5.58 -14.75
N TYR A 264 8.87 -5.29 -13.45
CA TYR A 264 9.77 -4.29 -12.85
C TYR A 264 11.24 -4.72 -12.88
N ARG A 265 11.52 -6.02 -12.77
CA ARG A 265 12.88 -6.56 -13.01
C ARG A 265 13.33 -6.38 -14.46
N LEU A 266 12.42 -6.54 -15.42
CA LEU A 266 12.69 -6.31 -16.84
C LEU A 266 13.02 -4.83 -17.10
N ILE A 267 12.23 -3.90 -16.53
CA ILE A 267 12.52 -2.45 -16.60
C ILE A 267 13.92 -2.17 -16.05
N ALA A 268 14.18 -2.51 -14.79
CA ALA A 268 15.48 -2.25 -14.16
C ALA A 268 16.64 -2.88 -14.95
N GLY A 269 16.45 -4.10 -15.48
CA GLY A 269 17.40 -4.74 -16.37
C GLY A 269 17.66 -3.98 -17.68
N ALA A 270 16.62 -3.43 -18.29
CA ALA A 270 16.71 -2.65 -19.53
C ALA A 270 17.32 -1.24 -19.35
N LEU A 271 17.17 -0.65 -18.17
CA LEU A 271 17.86 0.60 -17.82
C LEU A 271 19.38 0.41 -17.68
N LEU A 272 19.79 -0.74 -17.12
CA LEU A 272 21.20 -1.09 -16.95
C LEU A 272 21.87 -1.62 -18.23
N ASP A 273 21.10 -2.27 -19.10
CA ASP A 273 21.60 -2.93 -20.31
C ASP A 273 20.73 -2.60 -21.53
N PRO A 274 21.22 -1.75 -22.45
CA PRO A 274 20.51 -1.39 -23.68
C PRO A 274 20.09 -2.59 -24.54
N GLN A 275 20.78 -3.74 -24.46
CA GLN A 275 20.41 -4.93 -25.22
C GLN A 275 19.06 -5.51 -24.78
N LYS A 276 18.63 -5.23 -23.54
CA LYS A 276 17.35 -5.68 -22.99
C LYS A 276 16.19 -4.72 -23.27
N GLN A 277 16.45 -3.54 -23.84
CA GLN A 277 15.39 -2.57 -24.20
C GLN A 277 14.41 -3.15 -25.21
N LYS A 278 14.89 -3.97 -26.16
CA LYS A 278 14.01 -4.63 -27.13
C LYS A 278 12.97 -5.54 -26.46
N SER A 279 13.38 -6.33 -25.47
CA SER A 279 12.47 -7.18 -24.70
C SER A 279 11.46 -6.38 -23.90
N LEU A 280 11.87 -5.22 -23.37
CA LEU A 280 10.97 -4.29 -22.69
C LEU A 280 9.92 -3.75 -23.67
N GLU A 281 10.35 -3.23 -24.82
CA GLU A 281 9.46 -2.68 -25.86
C GLU A 281 8.42 -3.71 -26.34
N GLU A 282 8.84 -4.96 -26.59
CA GLU A 282 7.94 -6.05 -27.00
C GLU A 282 6.81 -6.30 -26.00
N GLN A 283 7.06 -6.14 -24.70
CA GLN A 283 6.08 -6.37 -23.63
C GLN A 283 5.27 -5.12 -23.25
N THR A 284 5.74 -3.90 -23.57
CA THR A 284 4.97 -2.66 -23.27
C THR A 284 3.57 -2.64 -23.90
N GLY A 285 3.36 -3.35 -25.01
CA GLY A 285 2.06 -3.46 -25.68
C GLY A 285 1.05 -4.41 -25.02
N GLU A 286 1.43 -5.15 -23.98
CA GLU A 286 0.55 -6.13 -23.33
C GLU A 286 -0.54 -5.49 -22.46
N SER A 287 -0.25 -4.34 -21.83
CA SER A 287 -1.23 -3.60 -21.04
C SER A 287 -0.91 -2.10 -20.93
N PRO A 288 -1.91 -1.23 -20.68
CA PRO A 288 -1.69 0.20 -20.46
C PRO A 288 -0.74 0.50 -19.29
N GLU A 289 -0.77 -0.31 -18.24
CA GLU A 289 0.12 -0.18 -17.07
C GLU A 289 1.58 -0.45 -17.44
N TYR A 290 1.83 -1.45 -18.30
CA TYR A 290 3.17 -1.75 -18.80
C TYR A 290 3.67 -0.63 -19.71
N LEU A 291 2.82 -0.17 -20.63
CA LEU A 291 3.15 0.98 -21.48
C LEU A 291 3.54 2.19 -20.64
N LEU A 292 2.72 2.56 -19.65
CA LEU A 292 2.97 3.72 -18.80
C LEU A 292 4.28 3.56 -18.01
N THR A 293 4.39 2.50 -17.21
CA THR A 293 5.51 2.34 -16.27
C THR A 293 6.84 2.14 -16.99
N GLY A 294 6.86 1.38 -18.09
CA GLY A 294 8.06 1.15 -18.89
C GLY A 294 8.54 2.41 -19.60
N GLN A 295 7.63 3.14 -20.25
CA GLN A 295 7.99 4.36 -20.99
C GLN A 295 8.35 5.52 -20.06
N VAL A 296 7.69 5.67 -18.91
CA VAL A 296 8.09 6.67 -17.89
C VAL A 296 9.52 6.42 -17.41
N ALA A 297 9.88 5.15 -17.15
CA ALA A 297 11.22 4.82 -16.68
C ALA A 297 12.28 5.11 -17.76
N LEU A 298 12.03 4.70 -19.01
CA LEU A 298 12.91 5.02 -20.13
C LEU A 298 13.06 6.53 -20.35
N ALA A 299 11.97 7.29 -20.17
CA ALA A 299 11.97 8.73 -20.33
C ALA A 299 12.84 9.44 -19.29
N LEU A 300 12.67 9.10 -18.00
CA LEU A 300 13.44 9.69 -16.92
C LEU A 300 14.92 9.29 -17.01
N TRP A 301 15.20 8.05 -17.42
CA TRP A 301 16.57 7.60 -17.66
C TRP A 301 17.24 8.36 -18.80
N ALA A 302 16.55 8.55 -19.94
CA ALA A 302 17.04 9.38 -21.04
C ALA A 302 17.26 10.83 -20.61
N GLU A 303 16.39 11.37 -19.75
CA GLU A 303 16.56 12.69 -19.16
C GLU A 303 17.85 12.80 -18.34
N SER A 304 18.17 11.78 -17.54
CA SER A 304 19.42 11.72 -16.75
C SER A 304 20.68 11.65 -17.63
N ALA A 305 20.54 11.15 -18.85
CA ALA A 305 21.60 11.10 -19.86
C ALA A 305 21.67 12.36 -20.74
N GLU A 306 20.89 13.39 -20.41
CA GLU A 306 20.75 14.65 -21.17
C GLU A 306 20.20 14.47 -22.60
N ASP A 307 19.59 13.32 -22.92
CA ASP A 307 18.94 13.07 -24.21
C ASP A 307 17.48 13.53 -24.16
N LYS A 308 17.30 14.84 -24.26
CA LYS A 308 16.01 15.52 -24.21
C LYS A 308 15.01 15.02 -25.25
N ASN A 309 15.45 14.74 -26.47
CA ASN A 309 14.55 14.35 -27.55
C ASN A 309 13.98 12.96 -27.28
N LYS A 310 14.85 12.02 -26.89
CA LYS A 310 14.45 10.67 -26.53
C LYS A 310 13.56 10.66 -25.28
N ALA A 311 13.87 11.48 -24.27
CA ALA A 311 13.01 11.64 -23.09
C ALA A 311 11.60 12.12 -23.47
N ILE A 312 11.49 13.13 -24.33
CA ILE A 312 10.19 13.65 -24.78
C ILE A 312 9.40 12.60 -25.58
N GLU A 313 10.07 11.80 -26.40
CA GLU A 313 9.43 10.70 -27.14
C GLU A 313 8.84 9.66 -26.20
N HIS A 314 9.62 9.14 -25.26
CA HIS A 314 9.14 8.17 -24.27
C HIS A 314 8.01 8.73 -23.40
N TYR A 315 8.11 9.99 -22.92
CA TYR A 315 6.99 10.59 -22.18
C TYR A 315 5.72 10.71 -23.04
N ARG A 316 5.82 11.01 -24.34
CA ARG A 316 4.62 11.05 -25.21
C ARG A 316 4.00 9.67 -25.35
N GLU A 317 4.83 8.64 -25.53
CA GLU A 317 4.37 7.26 -25.65
C GLU A 317 3.69 6.79 -24.35
N ALA A 318 4.28 7.11 -23.19
CA ALA A 318 3.70 6.86 -21.88
C ALA A 318 2.29 7.47 -21.74
N LEU A 319 2.10 8.70 -22.20
CA LEU A 319 0.81 9.40 -22.17
C LEU A 319 -0.23 8.79 -23.12
N GLY A 320 0.19 7.98 -24.09
CA GLY A 320 -0.69 7.17 -24.93
C GLY A 320 -1.42 6.05 -24.17
N SER A 321 -1.03 5.75 -22.93
CA SER A 321 -1.71 4.78 -22.06
C SER A 321 -3.08 5.27 -21.55
N TYR A 322 -3.31 6.60 -21.51
CA TYR A 322 -4.49 7.24 -20.92
C TYR A 322 -4.80 6.88 -19.46
N MET A 323 -3.80 6.38 -18.71
CA MET A 323 -3.91 5.98 -17.30
C MET A 323 -3.81 7.19 -16.36
N ASP A 324 -4.74 8.14 -16.46
CA ASP A 324 -4.74 9.40 -15.70
C ASP A 324 -5.04 9.25 -14.20
N ASP A 325 -5.42 8.05 -13.78
CA ASP A 325 -5.57 7.61 -12.39
C ASP A 325 -4.23 7.20 -11.74
N MET A 326 -3.19 6.90 -12.53
CA MET A 326 -1.86 6.55 -12.04
C MET A 326 -0.97 7.79 -11.88
N ILE A 327 -0.23 7.87 -10.76
CA ILE A 327 0.66 9.00 -10.46
C ILE A 327 1.80 9.15 -11.48
N GLU A 328 2.24 8.04 -12.09
CA GLU A 328 3.24 7.99 -13.16
C GLU A 328 2.78 8.77 -14.40
N TYR A 329 1.47 8.76 -14.70
CA TYR A 329 0.91 9.54 -15.81
C TYR A 329 0.97 11.03 -15.51
N VAL A 330 0.55 11.43 -14.30
CA VAL A 330 0.67 12.83 -13.84
C VAL A 330 2.13 13.27 -13.84
N PHE A 331 3.05 12.39 -13.43
CA PHE A 331 4.48 12.63 -13.47
C PHE A 331 4.98 12.88 -14.90
N ALA A 332 4.61 12.02 -15.86
CA ALA A 332 4.95 12.20 -17.26
C ALA A 332 4.45 13.54 -17.83
N VAL A 333 3.22 13.93 -17.48
CA VAL A 333 2.63 15.23 -17.89
C VAL A 333 3.47 16.40 -17.38
N GLU A 334 3.89 16.39 -16.13
CA GLU A 334 4.68 17.51 -15.58
C GLU A 334 6.12 17.52 -16.09
N ARG A 335 6.78 16.36 -16.19
CA ARG A 335 8.14 16.26 -16.73
C ARG A 335 8.22 16.73 -18.18
N ILE A 336 7.29 16.31 -19.04
CA ILE A 336 7.31 16.73 -20.45
C ILE A 336 7.04 18.24 -20.62
N LYS A 337 6.21 18.85 -19.76
CA LYS A 337 6.01 20.30 -19.73
C LYS A 337 7.31 21.01 -19.39
N ASN A 338 7.99 20.57 -18.34
CA ASN A 338 9.26 21.15 -17.89
C ASN A 338 10.36 21.02 -18.96
N LEU A 339 10.43 19.88 -19.64
CA LEU A 339 11.39 19.68 -20.74
C LEU A 339 11.11 20.59 -21.93
N ARG A 340 9.86 20.91 -22.26
CA ARG A 340 9.54 21.79 -23.39
C ARG A 340 9.78 23.28 -23.11
N GLN A 341 9.84 23.67 -21.85
CA GLN A 341 10.07 25.07 -21.43
C GLN A 341 11.56 25.43 -21.31
N LYS A 342 12.39 24.45 -20.97
CA LYS A 342 13.85 24.52 -21.12
C LYS A 342 14.24 24.30 -22.58
#